data_AF-A0A963JR76-F1
#
_entry.id   AF-A0A963JR76-F1
#
_cell.length_a   1.000
_cell.length_b   1.000
_cell.length_c   1.000
_cell.angle_alpha   90.00
_cell.angle_beta   90.00
_cell.angle_gamma   90.00
#
_symmetry.space_group_name_H-M   'P 1'
#
loop_
_entity.id
_entity.type
_entity.pdbx_description
1 polymer ?
#
loop_
_entity_poly.entity_id
_entity_poly.type
_entity_poly.pdbx_seq_one_letter_code
_entity_poly.pdbx_strand_id
1 'polypeptide(L)'
;MKFWDHQHSARSETRRLLLAFALAVAVLVLAVHGALVLAWWAMAALLPVHLPFPAGFLAANVGVSLLLVLGGWWVETSNLRAGGVKLAQRVGARELRPSVTHAEQRLANVVDELCIAAHMPRPQVMVLPRTDAINAF
;
A
#
# COMPACT_ATOMS: atom_id res chain seq x y z
N MET A 1 -25.91 18.93 10.73
CA MET A 1 -25.58 17.50 10.54
C MET A 1 -24.67 17.07 11.68
N LYS A 2 -24.91 15.90 12.33
CA LYS A 2 -24.24 15.51 13.57
C LYS A 2 -22.97 14.69 13.27
N PHE A 3 -21.82 15.16 13.77
CA PHE A 3 -20.48 14.54 13.65
C PHE A 3 -20.40 13.06 14.09
N TRP A 4 -21.29 12.64 14.99
CA TRP A 4 -21.36 11.29 15.54
C TRP A 4 -21.76 10.22 14.52
N ASP A 5 -22.62 10.58 13.56
CA ASP A 5 -23.07 9.64 12.52
C ASP A 5 -21.92 9.29 11.54
N HIS A 6 -20.99 10.23 11.34
CA HIS A 6 -19.80 10.01 10.51
C HIS A 6 -18.79 9.06 11.17
N GLN A 7 -18.65 9.11 12.50
CA GLN A 7 -17.75 8.22 13.23
C GLN A 7 -18.25 6.76 13.23
N HIS A 8 -19.57 6.55 13.37
CA HIS A 8 -20.15 5.21 13.31
C HIS A 8 -20.00 4.59 11.92
N SER A 9 -20.27 5.37 10.87
CA SER A 9 -20.07 4.95 9.48
C SER A 9 -18.61 4.57 9.21
N ALA A 10 -17.66 5.44 9.57
CA ALA A 10 -16.23 5.19 9.36
C ALA A 10 -15.71 3.93 10.08
N ARG A 11 -16.15 3.67 11.32
CA ARG A 11 -15.79 2.45 12.06
C ARG A 11 -16.36 1.19 11.43
N SER A 12 -17.60 1.25 10.94
CA SER A 12 -18.25 0.10 10.29
C SER A 12 -17.57 -0.29 8.99
N GLU A 13 -17.19 0.69 8.17
CA GLU A 13 -16.44 0.47 6.93
C GLU A 13 -15.04 -0.04 7.21
N THR A 14 -14.35 0.49 8.22
CA THR A 14 -13.02 -0.01 8.63
C THR A 14 -13.12 -1.49 9.04
N ARG A 15 -14.12 -1.86 9.84
CA ARG A 15 -14.33 -3.26 10.25
C ARG A 15 -14.62 -4.15 9.04
N ARG A 16 -15.43 -3.69 8.09
CA ARG A 16 -15.74 -4.44 6.86
C ARG A 16 -14.48 -4.67 6.03
N LEU A 17 -13.63 -3.66 5.88
CA LEU A 17 -12.36 -3.77 5.16
C LEU A 17 -11.40 -4.72 5.87
N LEU A 18 -11.31 -4.69 7.20
CA LEU A 18 -10.48 -5.63 7.97
C LEU A 18 -10.96 -7.08 7.82
N LEU A 19 -12.29 -7.32 7.83
CA LEU A 19 -12.85 -8.64 7.59
C LEU A 19 -12.59 -9.11 6.16
N ALA A 20 -12.76 -8.23 5.17
CA ALA A 20 -12.46 -8.53 3.78
C ALA A 20 -10.96 -8.85 3.58
N PHE A 21 -10.08 -8.10 4.23
CA PHE A 21 -8.64 -8.35 4.23
C PHE A 21 -8.30 -9.71 4.87
N ALA A 22 -8.85 -10.01 6.05
CA ALA A 22 -8.65 -11.30 6.71
C ALA A 22 -9.13 -12.48 5.84
N LEU A 23 -10.29 -12.33 5.19
CA LEU A 23 -10.80 -13.31 4.24
C LEU A 23 -9.85 -13.46 3.03
N ALA A 24 -9.37 -12.36 2.45
CA ALA A 24 -8.43 -12.38 1.34
C ALA A 24 -7.12 -13.09 1.72
N VAL A 25 -6.58 -12.86 2.91
CA VAL A 25 -5.39 -13.56 3.43
C VAL A 25 -5.68 -15.06 3.59
N ALA A 26 -6.84 -15.44 4.14
CA ALA A 26 -7.21 -16.84 4.28
C ALA A 26 -7.32 -17.54 2.91
N VAL A 27 -8.00 -16.92 1.95
CA VAL A 27 -8.11 -17.43 0.56
C VAL A 27 -6.74 -17.56 -0.08
N LEU A 28 -5.86 -16.56 0.06
CA LEU A 28 -4.50 -16.59 -0.46
C LEU A 28 -3.71 -17.76 0.11
N VAL A 29 -3.72 -17.95 1.44
CA VAL A 29 -3.00 -19.04 2.10
C VAL A 29 -3.51 -20.40 1.64
N LEU A 30 -4.83 -20.58 1.54
CA LEU A 30 -5.44 -21.81 1.04
C LEU A 30 -5.07 -22.07 -0.43
N ALA A 31 -5.12 -21.05 -1.27
CA ALA A 31 -4.80 -21.16 -2.70
C ALA A 31 -3.32 -21.52 -2.92
N VAL A 32 -2.40 -20.83 -2.24
CA VAL A 32 -0.96 -21.09 -2.34
C VAL A 32 -0.65 -22.49 -1.81
N HIS A 33 -1.16 -22.87 -0.63
CA HIS A 33 -0.93 -24.20 -0.08
C HIS A 33 -1.49 -25.29 -1.00
N GLY A 34 -2.73 -25.13 -1.46
CA GLY A 34 -3.39 -26.08 -2.36
C GLY A 34 -2.63 -26.24 -3.68
N ALA A 35 -2.20 -25.14 -4.30
CA ALA A 35 -1.40 -25.17 -5.53
C ALA A 35 -0.09 -25.93 -5.33
N LEU A 36 0.61 -25.72 -4.21
CA LEU A 36 1.85 -26.41 -3.89
C LEU A 36 1.64 -27.91 -3.59
N VAL A 37 0.53 -28.28 -2.94
CA VAL A 37 0.17 -29.69 -2.73
C VAL A 37 -0.11 -30.37 -4.07
N LEU A 38 -0.89 -29.74 -4.94
CA LEU A 38 -1.20 -30.27 -6.28
C LEU A 38 0.07 -30.41 -7.13
N ALA A 39 0.96 -29.43 -7.10
CA ALA A 39 2.25 -29.49 -7.76
C ALA A 39 3.12 -30.63 -7.23
N TRP A 40 3.12 -30.85 -5.91
CA TRP A 40 3.84 -31.96 -5.29
C TRP A 40 3.28 -33.32 -5.74
N TRP A 41 1.97 -33.49 -5.73
CA TRP A 41 1.32 -34.73 -6.18
C TRP A 41 1.57 -35.00 -7.66
N ALA A 42 1.51 -33.98 -8.52
CA ALA A 42 1.85 -34.11 -9.93
C ALA A 42 3.30 -34.57 -10.12
N MET A 43 4.25 -33.98 -9.37
CA MET A 43 5.65 -34.39 -9.41
C MET A 43 5.83 -35.85 -8.94
N ALA A 44 5.20 -36.23 -7.83
CA ALA A 44 5.27 -37.59 -7.31
C ALA A 44 4.65 -38.64 -8.25
N ALA A 45 3.66 -38.26 -9.06
CA ALA A 45 3.03 -39.13 -10.05
C ALA A 45 3.83 -39.26 -11.37
N LEU A 46 4.54 -38.20 -11.77
CA LEU A 46 5.25 -38.13 -13.04
C LEU A 46 6.70 -38.62 -12.97
N LEU A 47 7.36 -38.47 -11.82
CA LEU A 47 8.76 -38.88 -11.66
C LEU A 47 8.85 -40.37 -11.30
N PRO A 48 9.77 -41.13 -11.93
CA PRO A 48 10.03 -42.53 -11.59
C PRO A 48 10.88 -42.67 -10.32
N VAL A 49 10.60 -41.86 -9.29
CA VAL A 49 11.31 -41.82 -8.01
C VAL A 49 10.27 -41.71 -6.90
N HIS A 50 10.49 -42.41 -5.78
CA HIS A 50 9.63 -42.27 -4.60
C HIS A 50 9.88 -40.91 -3.92
N LEU A 51 8.92 -39.99 -4.05
CA LEU A 51 8.93 -38.70 -3.36
C LEU A 51 7.97 -38.74 -2.15
N PRO A 52 8.48 -38.95 -0.92
CA PRO A 52 7.63 -38.88 0.28
C PRO A 52 7.11 -37.46 0.48
N PHE A 53 5.91 -37.33 1.04
CA PHE A 53 5.35 -36.01 1.36
C PHE A 53 6.22 -35.30 2.42
N PRO A 54 6.61 -34.03 2.23
CA PRO A 54 7.53 -33.37 3.14
C PRO A 54 6.94 -33.18 4.53
N ALA A 55 7.70 -33.54 5.57
CA ALA A 55 7.32 -33.25 6.95
C ALA A 55 7.24 -31.73 7.17
N GLY A 56 6.17 -31.26 7.82
CA GLY A 56 5.99 -29.84 8.11
C GLY A 56 5.59 -28.97 6.91
N PHE A 57 5.23 -29.56 5.76
CA PHE A 57 4.87 -28.83 4.54
C PHE A 57 3.79 -27.76 4.76
N LEU A 58 2.73 -28.10 5.51
CA LEU A 58 1.68 -27.15 5.87
C LEU A 58 2.23 -25.99 6.71
N ALA A 59 2.97 -26.30 7.77
CA ALA A 59 3.51 -25.29 8.68
C ALA A 59 4.48 -24.34 7.97
N ALA A 60 5.34 -24.87 7.09
CA ALA A 60 6.25 -24.08 6.29
C ALA A 60 5.49 -23.17 5.31
N ASN A 61 4.55 -23.72 4.54
CA ASN A 61 3.83 -22.94 3.52
C ASN A 61 2.95 -21.86 4.15
N VAL A 62 2.20 -22.19 5.20
CA VAL A 62 1.36 -21.23 5.93
C VAL A 62 2.24 -20.19 6.63
N GLY A 63 3.30 -20.63 7.31
CA GLY A 63 4.22 -19.75 8.03
C GLY A 63 4.89 -18.74 7.12
N VAL A 64 5.47 -19.19 6.00
CA VAL A 64 6.11 -18.32 5.00
C VAL A 64 5.09 -17.39 4.34
N SER A 65 3.92 -17.90 3.95
CA SER A 65 2.88 -17.07 3.31
C SER A 65 2.41 -15.94 4.24
N LEU A 66 2.12 -16.28 5.51
CA LEU A 66 1.73 -15.28 6.50
C LEU A 66 2.86 -14.30 6.81
N LEU A 67 4.10 -14.78 6.92
CA LEU A 67 5.26 -13.92 7.14
C LEU A 67 5.41 -12.91 6.01
N LEU A 68 5.31 -13.33 4.75
CA LEU A 68 5.44 -12.44 3.60
C LEU A 68 4.30 -11.42 3.54
N VAL A 69 3.05 -11.87 3.74
CA VAL A 69 1.88 -10.99 3.64
C VAL A 69 1.81 -10.00 4.80
N LEU A 70 1.91 -10.49 6.04
CA LEU A 70 1.83 -9.64 7.22
C LEU A 70 3.09 -8.79 7.39
N GLY A 71 4.26 -9.32 7.04
CA GLY A 71 5.52 -8.58 7.02
C GLY A 71 5.51 -7.47 5.97
N GLY A 72 5.06 -7.78 4.74
CA GLY A 72 4.89 -6.77 3.69
C GLY A 72 3.90 -5.67 4.09
N TRP A 73 2.75 -6.06 4.66
CA TRP A 73 1.78 -5.12 5.20
C TRP A 73 2.37 -4.21 6.30
N TRP A 74 3.13 -4.78 7.23
CA TRP A 74 3.81 -4.02 8.29
C TRP A 74 4.78 -3.00 7.69
N VAL A 75 5.68 -3.46 6.81
CA VAL A 75 6.70 -2.62 6.18
C VAL A 75 6.03 -1.48 5.43
N GLU A 76 4.99 -1.77 4.64
CA GLU A 76 4.32 -0.75 3.85
C GLU A 76 3.54 0.24 4.71
N THR A 77 2.85 -0.24 5.75
CA THR A 77 2.20 0.65 6.73
C THR A 77 3.22 1.55 7.43
N SER A 78 4.40 1.01 7.76
CA SER A 78 5.48 1.78 8.38
C SER A 78 6.07 2.82 7.43
N ASN A 79 6.18 2.48 6.14
CA ASN A 79 6.60 3.41 5.09
C ASN A 79 5.61 4.57 4.93
N LEU A 80 4.30 4.26 4.91
CA LEU A 80 3.24 5.25 4.74
C LEU A 80 3.09 6.17 5.95
N ARG A 81 3.41 5.70 7.17
CA ARG A 81 3.44 6.53 8.38
C ARG A 81 4.44 7.69 8.30
N ALA A 82 5.45 7.59 7.44
CA ALA A 82 6.41 8.66 7.25
C ALA A 82 5.85 9.89 6.49
N GLY A 83 4.57 9.86 6.09
CA GLY A 83 3.84 10.99 5.54
C GLY A 83 3.89 11.09 4.02
N GLY A 84 3.03 11.96 3.48
CA GLY A 84 2.85 12.14 2.03
C GLY A 84 4.12 12.59 1.30
N VAL A 85 5.04 13.28 1.97
CA VAL A 85 6.30 13.76 1.39
C VAL A 85 7.21 12.60 0.96
N LYS A 86 7.39 11.59 1.81
CA LYS A 86 8.21 10.42 1.43
C LYS A 86 7.57 9.63 0.30
N LEU A 87 6.23 9.55 0.29
CA LEU A 87 5.51 8.91 -0.81
C LEU A 87 5.71 9.68 -2.12
N ALA A 88 5.59 11.02 -2.08
CA ALA A 88 5.84 11.89 -3.22
C ALA A 88 7.27 11.71 -3.77
N GLN A 89 8.28 11.65 -2.89
CA GLN A 89 9.66 11.40 -3.29
C GLN A 89 9.86 10.04 -3.97
N ARG A 90 9.18 8.98 -3.50
CA ARG A 90 9.25 7.63 -4.11
C ARG A 90 8.70 7.58 -5.52
N VAL A 91 7.67 8.37 -5.83
CA VAL A 91 7.11 8.47 -7.19
C VAL A 91 7.88 9.45 -8.08
N GLY A 92 9.01 10.00 -7.60
CA GLY A 92 9.87 10.90 -8.36
C GLY A 92 9.52 12.38 -8.21
N ALA A 93 8.62 12.74 -7.30
CA ALA A 93 8.33 14.14 -7.02
C ALA A 93 9.49 14.76 -6.25
N ARG A 94 9.74 16.04 -6.54
CA ARG A 94 10.75 16.83 -5.85
C ARG A 94 10.11 18.05 -5.20
N GLU A 95 10.81 18.65 -4.26
CA GLU A 95 10.38 19.92 -3.70
C GLU A 95 10.30 21.01 -4.78
N LEU A 96 9.31 21.88 -4.62
CA LEU A 96 9.13 23.08 -5.44
C LEU A 96 10.37 23.98 -5.38
N ARG A 97 10.81 24.47 -6.53
CA ARG A 97 11.97 25.37 -6.66
C ARG A 97 11.54 26.67 -7.35
N PRO A 98 11.07 27.66 -6.57
CA PRO A 98 10.55 28.92 -7.11
C PRO A 98 11.57 29.71 -7.94
N SER A 99 12.86 29.52 -7.67
CA SER A 99 13.95 30.22 -8.36
C SER A 99 14.30 29.64 -9.73
N VAL A 100 13.78 28.46 -10.11
CA VAL A 100 14.20 27.75 -11.33
C VAL A 100 13.32 28.12 -12.53
N THR A 101 12.00 28.27 -12.34
CA THR A 101 11.08 28.61 -13.42
C THR A 101 9.96 29.56 -12.98
N HIS A 102 9.46 30.38 -13.90
CA HIS A 102 8.30 31.23 -13.63
C HIS A 102 7.03 30.44 -13.27
N ALA A 103 6.87 29.22 -13.80
CA ALA A 103 5.73 28.37 -13.48
C ALA A 103 5.77 27.92 -12.01
N GLU A 104 6.95 27.51 -11.52
CA GLU A 104 7.13 27.12 -10.11
C GLU A 104 7.05 28.32 -9.18
N GLN A 105 7.54 29.48 -9.59
CA GLN A 105 7.35 30.73 -8.84
C GLN A 105 5.87 31.09 -8.71
N ARG A 106 5.11 31.01 -9.81
CA ARG A 106 3.67 31.25 -9.80
C ARG A 106 2.95 30.26 -8.88
N LEU A 107 3.30 28.99 -8.94
CA LEU A 107 2.73 27.95 -8.07
C LEU A 107 3.01 28.27 -6.59
N ALA A 108 4.24 28.66 -6.23
CA ALA A 108 4.59 29.06 -4.87
C ALA A 108 3.69 30.22 -4.39
N ASN A 109 3.60 31.28 -5.20
CA ASN A 109 2.80 32.46 -4.86
C ASN A 109 1.32 32.11 -4.68
N VAL A 110 0.75 31.29 -5.56
CA VAL A 110 -0.66 30.87 -5.47
C VAL A 110 -0.92 30.06 -4.21
N VAL A 111 -0.02 29.13 -3.87
CA VAL A 111 -0.15 28.35 -2.62
C VAL A 111 -0.05 29.27 -1.40
N ASP A 112 0.85 30.24 -1.41
CA ASP A 112 1.04 31.18 -0.29
C ASP A 112 -0.21 32.04 -0.07
N GLU A 113 -0.77 32.63 -1.13
CA GLU A 113 -2.00 33.43 -1.07
C GLU A 113 -3.20 32.59 -0.58
N LEU A 114 -3.34 31.35 -1.06
CA LEU A 114 -4.39 30.44 -0.60
C LEU A 114 -4.23 30.07 0.88
N CYS A 115 -2.99 29.84 1.35
CA CYS A 115 -2.73 29.53 2.76
C CYS A 115 -3.03 30.72 3.68
N ILE A 116 -2.68 31.93 3.25
CA ILE A 116 -3.00 33.18 3.95
C ILE A 116 -4.52 33.35 4.04
N ALA A 117 -5.23 33.23 2.91
CA ALA A 117 -6.69 33.34 2.88
C ALA A 117 -7.37 32.30 3.77
N ALA A 118 -6.88 31.06 3.76
CA ALA A 118 -7.41 29.95 4.55
C ALA A 118 -6.93 29.93 6.02
N HIS A 119 -6.04 30.84 6.44
CA HIS A 119 -5.42 30.85 7.76
C HIS A 119 -4.80 29.49 8.15
N MET A 120 -4.12 28.85 7.21
CA MET A 120 -3.48 27.54 7.41
C MET A 120 -1.96 27.62 7.26
N PRO A 121 -1.21 26.76 7.98
CA PRO A 121 0.23 26.67 7.77
C PRO A 121 0.53 26.24 6.33
N ARG A 122 1.60 26.80 5.76
CA ARG A 122 2.06 26.47 4.42
C ARG A 122 2.45 24.98 4.34
N PRO A 123 1.82 24.19 3.45
CA PRO A 123 2.22 22.81 3.24
C PRO A 123 3.55 22.72 2.48
N GLN A 124 4.23 21.58 2.57
CA GLN A 124 5.38 21.31 1.70
C GLN A 124 4.88 21.02 0.28
N VAL A 125 5.20 21.92 -0.66
CA VAL A 125 4.79 21.77 -2.06
C VAL A 125 5.80 20.92 -2.81
N MET A 126 5.30 19.84 -3.41
CA MET A 126 6.09 18.91 -4.22
C MET A 126 5.60 18.97 -5.67
N VAL A 127 6.52 18.83 -6.63
CA VAL A 127 6.26 18.84 -8.07
C VAL A 127 6.79 17.54 -8.67
N LEU A 128 5.94 16.86 -9.43
CA LEU A 128 6.30 15.66 -10.18
C LEU A 128 6.52 16.03 -11.66
N PRO A 129 7.77 16.02 -12.16
CA PRO A 129 8.03 16.34 -13.56
C PRO A 129 7.67 15.17 -14.48
N ARG A 130 7.24 15.48 -15.71
CA ARG A 130 7.06 14.51 -16.82
C ARG A 130 5.94 13.49 -16.60
N THR A 131 4.75 13.95 -16.25
CA THR A 131 3.52 13.13 -16.26
C THR A 131 2.61 13.57 -17.38
N ASP A 132 2.07 12.61 -18.15
CA ASP A 132 1.09 12.92 -19.19
C ASP A 132 -0.28 13.29 -18.59
N ALA A 133 -0.55 12.85 -17.36
CA ALA A 133 -1.75 13.19 -16.61
C ALA A 133 -1.58 14.53 -15.86
N ILE A 134 -2.62 15.37 -15.91
CA ILE A 134 -2.74 16.60 -15.13
C ILE A 134 -3.43 16.26 -13.80
N ASN A 135 -2.72 16.35 -12.69
CA ASN A 135 -3.26 16.05 -11.36
C ASN A 135 -2.60 16.91 -10.26
N ALA A 136 -3.33 17.15 -9.16
CA ALA A 136 -2.87 17.77 -7.92
C ALA A 136 -3.64 17.17 -6.73
N PHE A 137 -2.94 16.89 -5.63
CA PHE A 137 -3.48 16.25 -4.43
C PHE A 137 -2.78 16.73 -3.15
#